data_AF-A0A534VMQ5-F1
#
_entry.id   AF-A0A534VMQ5-F1
#
_cell.length_a   1.000
_cell.length_b   1.000
_cell.length_c   1.000
_cell.angle_alpha   90.00
_cell.angle_beta   90.00
_cell.angle_gamma   90.00
#
_symmetry.space_group_name_H-M   'P 1'
#
loop_
_entity.id
_entity.type
_entity.pdbx_description
1 polymer ?
#
loop_
_entity_poly.entity_id
_entity_poly.type
_entity_poly.pdbx_seq_one_letter_code
_entity_poly.pdbx_strand_id
1 'polypeptide(L)'
;RDFHVGAIPYVTSGTVPPPIIDHGDYVFDKCHGHYHFEHYGTFSYLDKQGNPAAGDQQKRGFCLIDLIRLANVEWSPMAIKYFDCKYQGITAGWADTYNIGIPCQWKDVTDTPAGNYTLTALVNPDHILCEGSLQCDANDNQIWDDTAFMTCSEGYDPQVCEIAQAARCAPQGTDSNGQPLSWGNNLDAAPSTHRDCGLSYVTDPQSIYGVAQEIGPLRDTEFSFVGTPNLKSDQLRACTPGSSAILKCTVPSTSPTQVVRVCESSVKLGCGTACRYHESLANVTIEPGQTVKVPFTCPAARDGGAFGEYGGAYSLYRAMAFGPDGVRKLPDVTCVP
;
A
#
# COMPACT_ATOMS: atom_id res chain seq x y z
N ARG A 1 -19.61 15.90 -16.84
CA ARG A 1 -20.04 14.72 -17.64
C ARG A 1 -19.28 13.52 -17.10
N ASP A 2 -19.78 12.30 -17.28
CA ASP A 2 -19.11 11.09 -16.79
C ASP A 2 -17.73 10.93 -17.43
N PHE A 3 -16.82 10.29 -16.69
CA PHE A 3 -15.59 9.74 -17.23
C PHE A 3 -15.93 8.38 -17.86
N HIS A 4 -15.68 8.24 -19.16
CA HIS A 4 -16.06 7.07 -19.93
C HIS A 4 -14.83 6.50 -20.62
N VAL A 5 -14.55 5.21 -20.36
CA VAL A 5 -13.44 4.50 -21.02
C VAL A 5 -13.96 3.33 -21.85
N GLY A 6 -15.28 3.15 -21.96
CA GLY A 6 -15.89 2.18 -22.89
C GLY A 6 -16.26 0.82 -22.30
N ALA A 7 -16.82 -0.04 -23.16
CA ALA A 7 -17.08 -1.44 -22.83
C ALA A 7 -15.80 -2.28 -23.03
N ILE A 8 -15.60 -3.32 -22.25
CA ILE A 8 -14.70 -4.42 -22.60
C ILE A 8 -15.56 -5.49 -23.26
N PRO A 9 -15.32 -5.83 -24.53
CA PRO A 9 -16.03 -6.92 -25.14
C PRO A 9 -15.52 -8.20 -24.50
N TYR A 10 -16.38 -8.87 -23.74
CA TYR A 10 -16.29 -10.32 -23.69
C TYR A 10 -16.55 -10.76 -25.12
N VAL A 11 -15.51 -11.21 -25.83
CA VAL A 11 -15.66 -11.74 -27.18
C VAL A 11 -16.47 -13.03 -27.08
N THR A 12 -17.79 -12.89 -27.12
CA THR A 12 -18.69 -13.91 -27.64
C THR A 12 -19.70 -13.20 -28.53
N SER A 13 -19.46 -13.30 -29.84
CA SER A 13 -20.32 -12.89 -30.96
C SER A 13 -20.19 -11.46 -31.51
N GLY A 14 -19.48 -11.35 -32.64
CA GLY A 14 -19.97 -10.73 -33.88
C GLY A 14 -20.26 -9.23 -33.97
N THR A 15 -20.20 -8.45 -32.89
CA THR A 15 -20.40 -6.98 -32.93
C THR A 15 -19.10 -6.22 -32.73
N VAL A 16 -18.88 -5.22 -33.59
CA VAL A 16 -17.73 -4.29 -33.58
C VAL A 16 -17.61 -3.63 -32.19
N PRO A 17 -16.45 -3.66 -31.53
CA PRO A 17 -16.25 -3.00 -30.25
C PRO A 17 -16.40 -1.47 -30.36
N PRO A 18 -16.82 -0.75 -29.29
CA PRO A 18 -16.65 0.70 -29.19
C PRO A 18 -15.22 1.18 -29.57
N PRO A 19 -15.05 2.37 -30.17
CA PRO A 19 -13.78 2.82 -30.75
C PRO A 19 -12.57 2.78 -29.81
N ILE A 20 -12.77 2.99 -28.51
CA ILE A 20 -11.68 3.02 -27.52
C ILE A 20 -10.99 1.65 -27.28
N ILE A 21 -11.54 0.56 -27.85
CA ILE A 21 -11.06 -0.82 -27.68
C ILE A 21 -10.13 -1.25 -28.82
N ASP A 22 -10.23 -0.65 -30.01
CA ASP A 22 -9.26 -0.91 -31.11
C ASP A 22 -7.89 -0.30 -30.80
N HIS A 23 -7.80 0.61 -29.83
CA HIS A 23 -6.57 1.31 -29.49
C HIS A 23 -5.67 0.60 -28.49
N GLY A 24 -5.89 -0.67 -28.15
CA GLY A 24 -4.95 -1.48 -27.35
C GLY A 24 -4.66 -1.01 -25.92
N ASP A 25 -5.51 -0.14 -25.36
CA ASP A 25 -5.35 0.43 -24.01
C ASP A 25 -5.76 -0.52 -22.87
N TYR A 26 -6.33 -1.68 -23.22
CA TYR A 26 -6.81 -2.70 -22.28
C TYR A 26 -5.94 -3.96 -22.28
N VAL A 27 -5.48 -4.37 -21.10
CA VAL A 27 -4.70 -5.60 -20.90
C VAL A 27 -5.38 -6.52 -19.89
N PHE A 28 -5.35 -7.83 -20.14
CA PHE A 28 -5.95 -8.81 -19.23
C PHE A 28 -5.04 -9.06 -18.02
N ASP A 29 -5.49 -8.66 -16.83
CA ASP A 29 -4.77 -8.91 -15.59
C ASP A 29 -5.10 -10.33 -15.08
N LYS A 30 -4.09 -11.21 -15.07
CA LYS A 30 -4.24 -12.60 -14.63
C LYS A 30 -4.47 -12.73 -13.11
N CYS A 31 -3.99 -11.78 -12.31
CA CYS A 31 -4.21 -11.78 -10.87
C CYS A 31 -5.66 -11.47 -10.52
N HIS A 32 -6.29 -10.56 -11.29
CA HIS A 32 -7.63 -10.07 -11.04
C HIS A 32 -8.70 -10.78 -11.90
N GLY A 33 -8.29 -11.48 -12.95
CA GLY A 33 -9.16 -12.25 -13.84
C GLY A 33 -10.06 -11.38 -14.74
N HIS A 34 -9.68 -10.14 -15.01
CA HIS A 34 -10.42 -9.21 -15.87
C HIS A 34 -9.49 -8.18 -16.54
N TYR A 35 -10.01 -7.46 -17.53
CA TYR A 35 -9.24 -6.45 -18.27
C TYR A 35 -9.10 -5.14 -17.48
N HIS A 36 -7.90 -4.57 -17.54
CA HIS A 36 -7.51 -3.29 -16.96
C HIS A 36 -7.21 -2.29 -18.06
N PHE A 37 -7.59 -1.03 -17.83
CA PHE A 37 -7.14 0.10 -18.61
C PHE A 37 -5.74 0.51 -18.13
N GLU A 38 -4.71 0.36 -18.97
CA GLU A 38 -3.28 0.47 -18.61
C GLU A 38 -2.75 1.89 -18.43
N HIS A 39 -3.57 2.90 -18.70
CA HIS A 39 -3.17 4.31 -18.67
C HIS A 39 -3.87 5.09 -17.55
N TYR A 40 -4.38 4.40 -16.52
CA TYR A 40 -5.13 5.04 -15.45
C TYR A 40 -4.24 5.85 -14.50
N GLY A 41 -3.10 5.30 -14.08
CA GLY A 41 -2.22 6.02 -13.16
C GLY A 41 -0.86 5.37 -12.96
N THR A 42 0.13 6.14 -12.53
CA THR A 42 1.47 5.65 -12.18
C THR A 42 1.68 5.77 -10.69
N PHE A 43 1.87 4.63 -10.02
CA PHE A 43 2.21 4.56 -8.61
C PHE A 43 3.71 4.27 -8.44
N SER A 44 4.43 5.19 -7.81
CA SER A 44 5.89 5.11 -7.69
C SER A 44 6.34 5.21 -6.24
N TYR A 45 7.41 4.47 -5.92
CA TYR A 45 8.11 4.57 -4.65
C TYR A 45 9.49 5.16 -4.91
N LEU A 46 9.70 6.40 -4.48
CA LEU A 46 10.84 7.23 -4.90
C LEU A 46 11.81 7.49 -3.75
N ASP A 47 13.10 7.48 -4.06
CA ASP A 47 14.16 7.91 -3.16
C ASP A 47 14.19 9.45 -2.99
N LYS A 48 15.12 9.97 -2.19
CA LYS A 48 15.25 11.42 -1.94
C LYS A 48 15.66 12.23 -3.17
N GLN A 49 16.16 11.57 -4.21
CA GLN A 49 16.58 12.16 -5.47
C GLN A 49 15.46 12.08 -6.53
N GLY A 50 14.34 11.42 -6.22
CA GLY A 50 13.21 11.23 -7.12
C GLY A 50 13.34 10.01 -8.03
N ASN A 51 14.30 9.12 -7.79
CA ASN A 51 14.45 7.89 -8.57
C ASN A 51 13.63 6.74 -7.99
N PRO A 52 13.18 5.77 -8.81
CA PRO A 52 12.53 4.55 -8.31
C PRO A 52 13.41 3.77 -7.32
N ALA A 53 12.91 3.58 -6.10
CA ALA A 53 13.61 2.95 -4.99
C ALA A 53 13.39 1.42 -4.88
N ALA A 54 12.43 0.87 -5.62
CA ALA A 54 12.00 -0.52 -5.49
C ALA A 54 11.58 -1.12 -6.84
N GLY A 55 12.53 -1.23 -7.78
CA GLY A 55 12.26 -1.70 -9.15
C GLY A 55 11.25 -0.83 -9.93
N ASP A 56 11.07 -1.12 -11.22
CA ASP A 56 10.18 -0.35 -12.12
C ASP A 56 8.77 -0.97 -12.24
N GLN A 57 8.36 -1.81 -11.29
CA GLN A 57 6.98 -2.30 -11.26
C GLN A 57 6.03 -1.15 -10.95
N GLN A 58 5.47 -0.53 -11.97
CA GLN A 58 4.42 0.47 -11.87
C GLN A 58 3.08 -0.25 -12.01
N LYS A 59 2.17 -0.07 -11.05
CA LYS A 59 0.78 -0.46 -11.25
C LYS A 59 0.15 0.61 -12.12
N ARG A 60 -0.23 0.28 -13.36
CA ARG A 60 -0.85 1.23 -14.29
C ARG A 60 -2.24 0.84 -14.77
N GLY A 61 -2.46 -0.46 -14.94
CA GLY A 61 -3.75 -1.08 -15.18
C GLY A 61 -4.72 -1.04 -14.00
N PHE A 62 -5.93 -0.53 -14.24
CA PHE A 62 -7.09 -0.65 -13.34
C PHE A 62 -8.36 -1.00 -14.10
N CYS A 63 -9.27 -1.73 -13.46
CA CYS A 63 -10.67 -1.73 -13.84
C CYS A 63 -11.34 -0.50 -13.23
N LEU A 64 -12.17 0.22 -14.01
CA LEU A 64 -12.79 1.47 -13.56
C LEU A 64 -14.29 1.31 -13.38
N ILE A 65 -14.77 1.43 -12.15
CA ILE A 65 -16.18 1.24 -11.77
C ILE A 65 -16.68 2.27 -10.76
N ASP A 66 -17.99 2.43 -10.72
CA ASP A 66 -18.72 3.25 -9.74
C ASP A 66 -18.86 2.50 -8.40
N LEU A 67 -17.90 2.65 -7.49
CA LEU A 67 -17.96 2.00 -6.15
C LEU A 67 -18.60 2.87 -5.08
N ILE A 68 -18.15 4.12 -4.95
CA ILE A 68 -18.58 5.01 -3.87
C ILE A 68 -19.07 6.33 -4.47
N ARG A 69 -20.29 6.73 -4.11
CA ARG A 69 -20.82 8.05 -4.45
C ARG A 69 -20.31 9.08 -3.44
N LEU A 70 -19.43 9.97 -3.88
CA LEU A 70 -18.78 10.99 -3.04
C LEU A 70 -19.69 12.19 -2.74
N ALA A 71 -20.67 12.47 -3.60
CA ALA A 71 -21.56 13.62 -3.44
C ALA A 71 -23.02 13.25 -3.70
N ASN A 72 -23.90 13.59 -2.74
CA ASN A 72 -25.35 13.49 -2.94
C ASN A 72 -25.92 14.82 -3.42
N VAL A 73 -25.69 15.11 -4.69
CA VAL A 73 -26.03 16.38 -5.36
C VAL A 73 -26.74 16.11 -6.68
N GLU A 74 -27.49 17.08 -7.18
CA GLU A 74 -28.38 16.94 -8.36
C GLU A 74 -27.65 16.46 -9.62
N TRP A 75 -26.38 16.84 -9.80
CA TRP A 75 -25.56 16.45 -10.94
C TRP A 75 -24.83 15.11 -10.78
N SER A 76 -24.92 14.47 -9.60
CA SER A 76 -24.40 13.11 -9.39
C SER A 76 -25.57 12.12 -9.47
N PRO A 77 -25.65 11.26 -10.50
CA PRO A 77 -26.69 10.26 -10.60
C PRO A 77 -26.73 9.31 -9.39
N MET A 78 -27.94 8.89 -8.97
CA MET A 78 -28.11 7.89 -7.91
C MET A 78 -27.90 6.46 -8.40
N ALA A 79 -28.07 6.22 -9.70
CA ALA A 79 -27.87 4.91 -10.30
C ALA A 79 -26.40 4.71 -10.64
N ILE A 80 -25.87 3.54 -10.28
CA ILE A 80 -24.57 3.05 -10.73
C ILE A 80 -24.66 2.83 -12.25
N LYS A 81 -23.75 3.43 -13.01
CA LYS A 81 -23.70 3.28 -14.46
C LYS A 81 -22.64 2.25 -14.86
N TYR A 82 -21.48 2.30 -14.20
CA TYR A 82 -20.35 1.40 -14.43
C TYR A 82 -20.25 0.41 -13.28
N PHE A 83 -21.04 -0.66 -13.36
CA PHE A 83 -21.19 -1.62 -12.25
C PHE A 83 -20.10 -2.69 -12.21
N ASP A 84 -19.47 -3.00 -13.34
CA ASP A 84 -18.49 -4.08 -13.44
C ASP A 84 -17.36 -3.76 -14.43
N CYS A 85 -16.35 -4.62 -14.44
CA CYS A 85 -15.20 -4.48 -15.32
C CYS A 85 -15.50 -4.79 -16.79
N LYS A 86 -16.75 -5.04 -17.19
CA LYS A 86 -17.15 -5.24 -18.59
C LYS A 86 -17.57 -3.93 -19.24
N TYR A 87 -17.96 -2.93 -18.45
CA TYR A 87 -18.29 -1.61 -18.94
C TYR A 87 -17.74 -0.58 -17.97
N GLN A 88 -16.60 0.00 -18.36
CA GLN A 88 -15.73 0.74 -17.46
C GLN A 88 -15.85 2.25 -17.63
N GLY A 89 -15.76 2.93 -16.49
CA GLY A 89 -15.85 4.38 -16.38
C GLY A 89 -16.13 4.78 -14.93
N ILE A 90 -16.16 6.09 -14.70
CA ILE A 90 -16.48 6.68 -13.39
C ILE A 90 -17.50 7.80 -13.64
N THR A 91 -18.70 7.64 -13.11
CA THR A 91 -19.77 8.62 -13.23
C THR A 91 -19.45 9.87 -12.41
N ALA A 92 -19.89 11.04 -12.89
CA ALA A 92 -19.64 12.29 -12.17
C ALA A 92 -20.18 12.22 -10.72
N GLY A 93 -19.32 12.49 -9.75
CA GLY A 93 -19.65 12.40 -8.32
C GLY A 93 -19.52 11.00 -7.72
N TRP A 94 -19.03 10.02 -8.47
CA TRP A 94 -18.62 8.70 -7.99
C TRP A 94 -17.09 8.58 -7.95
N ALA A 95 -16.62 7.56 -7.26
CA ALA A 95 -15.21 7.20 -7.17
C ALA A 95 -15.06 5.68 -7.17
N ASP A 96 -13.93 5.25 -7.71
CA ASP A 96 -13.44 3.88 -7.63
C ASP A 96 -12.38 3.79 -6.51
N THR A 97 -12.60 2.90 -5.54
CA THR A 97 -11.72 2.72 -4.39
C THR A 97 -11.16 1.31 -4.35
N TYR A 98 -9.84 1.19 -4.49
CA TYR A 98 -9.13 -0.08 -4.37
C TYR A 98 -8.60 -0.27 -2.95
N ASN A 99 -9.11 -1.30 -2.27
CA ASN A 99 -8.75 -1.60 -0.88
C ASN A 99 -7.44 -2.40 -0.78
N ILE A 100 -6.78 -2.28 0.37
CA ILE A 100 -5.68 -3.16 0.75
C ILE A 100 -6.13 -4.64 0.75
N GLY A 101 -5.26 -5.53 0.27
CA GLY A 101 -5.50 -6.98 0.24
C GLY A 101 -5.99 -7.52 -1.10
N ILE A 102 -6.22 -6.67 -2.10
CA ILE A 102 -6.41 -7.11 -3.49
C ILE A 102 -5.10 -7.75 -3.99
N PRO A 103 -5.14 -8.95 -4.59
CA PRO A 103 -3.97 -9.60 -5.17
C PRO A 103 -3.21 -8.67 -6.13
N CYS A 104 -1.88 -8.72 -6.17
CA CYS A 104 -1.03 -7.91 -7.05
C CYS A 104 -1.15 -6.38 -6.87
N GLN A 105 -1.84 -5.92 -5.82
CA GLN A 105 -2.01 -4.50 -5.46
C GLN A 105 -0.98 -4.06 -4.39
N TRP A 106 0.31 -4.37 -4.60
CA TRP A 106 1.40 -4.01 -3.69
C TRP A 106 2.69 -3.69 -4.44
N LYS A 107 3.57 -2.95 -3.78
CA LYS A 107 4.95 -2.73 -4.21
C LYS A 107 5.86 -3.59 -3.34
N ASP A 108 6.62 -4.50 -3.96
CA ASP A 108 7.64 -5.26 -3.23
C ASP A 108 8.81 -4.34 -2.89
N VAL A 109 9.07 -4.18 -1.60
CA VAL A 109 10.16 -3.35 -1.05
C VAL A 109 11.16 -4.21 -0.26
N THR A 110 11.15 -5.54 -0.44
CA THR A 110 11.96 -6.49 0.35
C THR A 110 13.45 -6.15 0.33
N ASP A 111 13.97 -5.74 -0.82
CA ASP A 111 15.39 -5.40 -1.00
C ASP A 111 15.67 -3.89 -0.90
N THR A 112 14.66 -3.09 -0.57
CA THR A 112 14.82 -1.63 -0.42
C THR A 112 15.43 -1.30 0.94
N PRO A 113 16.55 -0.57 1.00
CA PRO A 113 17.18 -0.21 2.28
C PRO A 113 16.27 0.66 3.15
N ALA A 114 16.52 0.66 4.46
CA ALA A 114 15.89 1.61 5.37
C ALA A 114 16.21 3.06 4.94
N GLY A 115 15.22 3.93 5.05
CA GLY A 115 15.33 5.30 4.54
C GLY A 115 14.00 6.04 4.52
N ASN A 116 14.07 7.29 4.10
CA ASN A 116 12.89 8.10 3.80
C ASN A 116 12.69 8.15 2.30
N TYR A 117 11.46 7.89 1.91
CA TYR A 117 11.00 7.75 0.55
C TYR A 117 9.72 8.57 0.35
N THR A 118 9.27 8.65 -0.90
CA THR A 118 7.99 9.25 -1.25
C THR A 118 7.18 8.24 -2.05
N LEU A 119 5.98 7.95 -1.57
CA LEU A 119 4.98 7.25 -2.37
C LEU A 119 4.23 8.28 -3.18
N THR A 120 4.22 8.14 -4.50
CA THR A 120 3.48 9.04 -5.39
C THR A 120 2.42 8.29 -6.15
N ALA A 121 1.29 8.94 -6.38
CA ALA A 121 0.23 8.48 -7.29
C ALA A 121 -0.01 9.59 -8.32
N LEU A 122 0.30 9.32 -9.59
CA LEU A 122 0.00 10.19 -10.70
C LEU A 122 -1.15 9.61 -11.51
N VAL A 123 -2.33 10.20 -11.47
CA VAL A 123 -3.50 9.75 -12.26
C VAL A 123 -3.47 10.38 -13.66
N ASN A 124 -3.91 9.63 -14.67
CA ASN A 124 -3.90 10.01 -16.08
C ASN A 124 -2.55 10.59 -16.58
N PRO A 125 -1.42 9.88 -16.36
CA PRO A 125 -0.08 10.37 -16.69
C PRO A 125 0.10 10.64 -18.19
N ASP A 126 -0.59 9.88 -19.03
CA ASP A 126 -0.48 9.94 -20.49
C ASP A 126 -1.52 10.87 -21.13
N HIS A 127 -2.37 11.51 -20.31
CA HIS A 127 -3.45 12.40 -20.75
C HIS A 127 -4.41 11.78 -21.79
N ILE A 128 -4.59 10.45 -21.78
CA ILE A 128 -5.58 9.75 -22.62
C ILE A 128 -7.00 10.16 -22.24
N LEU A 129 -7.18 10.36 -20.94
CA LEU A 129 -8.49 10.58 -20.37
C LEU A 129 -8.84 12.07 -20.40
N CYS A 130 -10.07 12.38 -20.83
CA CYS A 130 -10.55 13.75 -20.83
C CYS A 130 -11.04 14.16 -19.43
N GLU A 131 -10.23 14.98 -18.74
CA GLU A 131 -10.60 15.58 -17.45
C GLU A 131 -11.39 16.89 -17.61
N GLY A 132 -11.41 17.45 -18.82
CA GLY A 132 -12.08 18.69 -19.18
C GLY A 132 -13.47 18.49 -19.79
N SER A 133 -13.78 19.29 -20.81
CA SER A 133 -15.01 19.17 -21.58
C SER A 133 -14.78 18.32 -22.83
N LEU A 134 -15.33 17.11 -22.81
CA LEU A 134 -15.32 16.19 -23.95
C LEU A 134 -15.85 16.87 -25.21
N GLN A 135 -15.09 16.77 -26.30
CA GLN A 135 -15.50 17.29 -27.61
C GLN A 135 -16.18 16.18 -28.41
N CYS A 136 -17.34 16.51 -28.98
CA CYS A 136 -18.10 15.61 -29.83
C CYS A 136 -18.28 16.20 -31.24
N ASP A 137 -18.51 15.34 -32.23
CA ASP A 137 -18.92 15.75 -33.57
C ASP A 137 -20.38 16.23 -33.59
N ALA A 138 -20.88 16.60 -34.78
CA ALA A 138 -22.25 17.10 -34.95
C ALA A 138 -23.35 16.08 -34.60
N ASN A 139 -23.01 14.80 -34.45
CA ASN A 139 -23.91 13.70 -34.08
C ASN A 139 -23.76 13.27 -32.61
N ASP A 140 -23.05 14.06 -31.79
CA ASP A 140 -22.73 13.77 -30.38
C ASP A 140 -21.82 12.54 -30.19
N ASN A 141 -21.08 12.13 -31.23
CA ASN A 141 -20.04 11.10 -31.08
C ASN A 141 -18.75 11.74 -30.59
N GLN A 142 -18.07 11.06 -29.66
CA GLN A 142 -16.77 11.49 -29.14
C GLN A 142 -15.70 11.57 -30.25
N ILE A 143 -14.93 12.66 -30.24
CA ILE A 143 -13.79 12.86 -31.15
C ILE A 143 -12.51 12.34 -30.49
N TRP A 144 -11.64 11.72 -31.30
CA TRP A 144 -10.38 11.12 -30.88
C TRP A 144 -9.19 11.81 -31.56
N ASP A 145 -8.10 11.96 -30.81
CA ASP A 145 -6.82 12.52 -31.27
C ASP A 145 -5.72 11.47 -31.12
N ASP A 146 -4.83 11.39 -32.12
CA ASP A 146 -3.65 10.52 -32.05
C ASP A 146 -2.71 10.97 -30.91
N THR A 147 -2.22 10.00 -30.14
CA THR A 147 -1.23 10.24 -29.08
C THR A 147 0.19 9.97 -29.57
N ALA A 148 1.18 10.17 -28.67
CA ALA A 148 2.59 9.93 -28.97
C ALA A 148 3.04 8.47 -28.77
N PHE A 149 2.18 7.59 -28.27
CA PHE A 149 2.54 6.20 -27.93
C PHE A 149 1.76 5.20 -28.78
N MET A 150 2.36 4.03 -28.93
CA MET A 150 1.73 2.90 -29.61
C MET A 150 1.26 1.89 -28.58
N THR A 151 0.07 1.37 -28.78
CA THR A 151 -0.37 0.19 -28.05
C THR A 151 0.00 -1.05 -28.85
N CYS A 152 0.51 -2.03 -28.14
CA CYS A 152 0.81 -3.34 -28.70
C CYS A 152 0.13 -4.33 -27.75
N SER A 153 -0.84 -5.09 -28.24
CA SER A 153 -1.52 -6.07 -27.41
C SER A 153 -0.54 -7.18 -27.01
N GLU A 154 -0.49 -7.52 -25.71
CA GLU A 154 0.32 -8.65 -25.25
C GLU A 154 -0.13 -9.94 -25.97
N GLY A 155 0.79 -10.55 -26.72
CA GLY A 155 0.54 -11.80 -27.47
C GLY A 155 0.06 -11.62 -28.92
N TYR A 156 -0.06 -10.40 -29.43
CA TYR A 156 -0.24 -10.13 -30.87
C TYR A 156 1.08 -9.77 -31.56
N ASP A 157 1.12 -9.97 -32.88
CA ASP A 157 2.25 -9.67 -33.74
C ASP A 157 2.66 -8.18 -33.64
N PRO A 158 3.94 -7.83 -33.44
CA PRO A 158 4.41 -6.43 -33.42
C PRO A 158 4.11 -5.63 -34.70
N GLN A 159 3.63 -6.26 -35.78
CA GLN A 159 3.06 -5.59 -36.95
C GLN A 159 1.66 -5.00 -36.73
N VAL A 160 1.02 -5.28 -35.59
CA VAL A 160 -0.35 -4.84 -35.23
C VAL A 160 -0.33 -3.77 -34.14
N CYS A 161 0.81 -3.11 -33.91
CA CYS A 161 0.83 -1.97 -33.00
C CYS A 161 0.11 -0.78 -33.65
N GLU A 162 -0.81 -0.16 -32.91
CA GLU A 162 -1.59 0.99 -33.36
C GLU A 162 -1.22 2.22 -32.54
N ILE A 163 -1.42 3.42 -33.12
CA ILE A 163 -1.30 4.67 -32.36
C ILE A 163 -2.46 4.72 -31.38
N ALA A 164 -2.16 4.84 -30.09
CA ALA A 164 -3.22 5.01 -29.10
C ALA A 164 -3.93 6.34 -29.35
N GLN A 165 -5.23 6.40 -29.12
CA GLN A 165 -6.00 7.63 -29.30
C GLN A 165 -6.56 8.15 -27.98
N ALA A 166 -6.44 9.46 -27.76
CA ALA A 166 -6.98 10.14 -26.60
C ALA A 166 -8.30 10.83 -26.96
N ALA A 167 -9.19 10.91 -25.97
CA ALA A 167 -10.42 11.66 -26.10
C ALA A 167 -10.11 13.16 -26.30
N ARG A 168 -10.58 13.78 -27.38
CA ARG A 168 -10.37 15.22 -27.58
C ARG A 168 -11.06 16.00 -26.46
N CYS A 169 -10.27 16.79 -25.76
CA CYS A 169 -10.70 17.45 -24.54
C CYS A 169 -10.41 18.95 -24.59
N ALA A 170 -11.45 19.77 -24.38
CA ALA A 170 -11.26 21.20 -24.17
C ALA A 170 -11.06 21.50 -22.68
N PRO A 171 -10.23 22.49 -22.32
CA PRO A 171 -10.10 22.94 -20.94
C PRO A 171 -11.45 23.41 -20.38
N GLN A 172 -11.68 23.28 -19.07
CA GLN A 172 -12.96 23.67 -18.44
C GLN A 172 -13.19 25.19 -18.40
N GLY A 173 -12.25 25.98 -18.92
CA GLY A 173 -12.31 27.43 -19.01
C GLY A 173 -10.93 28.02 -19.18
N THR A 174 -10.81 29.32 -18.95
CA THR A 174 -9.54 30.03 -18.85
C THR A 174 -9.43 30.73 -17.50
N ASP A 175 -8.22 30.85 -16.96
CA ASP A 175 -7.93 31.69 -15.82
C ASP A 175 -8.15 33.19 -16.15
N SER A 176 -7.95 34.05 -15.16
CA SER A 176 -8.08 35.51 -15.33
C SER A 176 -7.10 36.11 -16.35
N ASN A 177 -6.09 35.36 -16.78
CA ASN A 177 -5.08 35.76 -17.76
C ASN A 177 -5.34 35.16 -19.15
N GLY A 178 -6.49 34.49 -19.34
CA GLY A 178 -6.84 33.83 -20.60
C GLY A 178 -6.06 32.54 -20.86
N GLN A 179 -5.34 32.02 -19.88
CA GLN A 179 -4.67 30.72 -19.99
C GLN A 179 -5.68 29.60 -19.74
N PRO A 180 -5.68 28.51 -20.53
CA PRO A 180 -6.49 27.33 -20.24
C PRO A 180 -6.39 26.92 -18.77
N LEU A 181 -7.53 26.72 -18.12
CA LEU A 181 -7.57 26.00 -16.85
C LEU A 181 -7.17 24.55 -17.14
N SER A 182 -5.89 24.24 -16.95
CA SER A 182 -5.41 22.86 -16.87
C SER A 182 -5.65 22.37 -15.45
N TRP A 183 -6.04 21.11 -15.31
CA TRP A 183 -5.94 20.43 -14.03
C TRP A 183 -4.46 20.38 -13.66
N GLY A 184 -4.04 21.28 -12.77
CA GLY A 184 -2.79 21.11 -12.06
C GLY A 184 -2.87 19.81 -11.27
N ASN A 185 -1.82 18.99 -11.41
CA ASN A 185 -1.45 17.86 -10.57
C ASN A 185 -2.56 16.85 -10.22
N ASN A 186 -2.75 15.87 -11.10
CA ASN A 186 -3.17 14.52 -10.72
C ASN A 186 -2.08 13.74 -9.94
N LEU A 187 -1.04 14.43 -9.49
CA LEU A 187 0.02 13.90 -8.66
C LEU A 187 -0.32 14.19 -7.20
N ASP A 188 -0.48 13.13 -6.43
CA ASP A 188 -0.40 13.19 -4.97
C ASP A 188 0.86 12.46 -4.49
N ALA A 189 1.39 12.90 -3.36
CA ALA A 189 2.63 12.39 -2.79
C ALA A 189 2.55 12.33 -1.26
N ALA A 190 2.86 11.17 -0.71
CA ALA A 190 2.91 10.94 0.73
C ALA A 190 4.33 10.52 1.16
N PRO A 191 4.84 11.08 2.28
CA PRO A 191 6.10 10.61 2.84
C PRO A 191 5.95 9.17 3.33
N SER A 192 6.98 8.36 3.11
CA SER A 192 7.06 6.99 3.60
C SER A 192 8.42 6.77 4.25
N THR A 193 8.43 6.09 5.39
CA THR A 193 9.68 5.72 6.06
C THR A 193 9.78 4.21 6.13
N HIS A 194 10.77 3.66 5.43
CA HIS A 194 11.17 2.26 5.58
C HIS A 194 12.15 2.19 6.76
N ARG A 195 11.81 1.43 7.80
CA ARG A 195 12.66 1.34 9.00
C ARG A 195 13.66 0.20 8.90
N ASP A 196 14.74 0.32 9.67
CA ASP A 196 15.70 -0.77 9.84
C ASP A 196 15.04 -2.01 10.47
N CYS A 197 15.73 -3.14 10.35
CA CYS A 197 15.26 -4.40 10.89
C CYS A 197 14.87 -4.32 12.37
N GLY A 198 13.75 -4.98 12.69
CA GLY A 198 13.19 -4.94 14.02
C GLY A 198 12.51 -3.63 14.41
N LEU A 199 12.49 -2.61 13.54
CA LEU A 199 11.80 -1.35 13.78
C LEU A 199 10.56 -1.24 12.89
N SER A 200 9.52 -0.59 13.38
CA SER A 200 8.30 -0.28 12.62
C SER A 200 7.60 0.94 13.22
N TYR A 201 6.38 1.25 12.77
CA TYR A 201 5.56 2.26 13.45
C TYR A 201 5.33 1.92 14.93
N VAL A 202 5.41 0.64 15.30
CA VAL A 202 5.33 0.17 16.69
C VAL A 202 6.45 0.73 17.55
N THR A 203 7.60 0.98 16.93
CA THR A 203 8.78 1.55 17.59
C THR A 203 8.93 3.06 17.42
N ASP A 204 7.95 3.71 16.79
CA ASP A 204 8.02 5.15 16.59
C ASP A 204 7.69 5.93 17.85
N PRO A 205 8.40 7.05 18.11
CA PRO A 205 7.94 8.02 19.08
C PRO A 205 6.62 8.63 18.59
N GLN A 206 5.62 8.71 19.46
CA GLN A 206 4.22 8.94 19.09
C GLN A 206 3.88 10.38 18.69
N SER A 207 4.80 11.12 18.04
CA SER A 207 4.55 12.50 17.62
C SER A 207 4.44 12.72 16.11
N ILE A 208 4.58 11.69 15.26
CA ILE A 208 4.57 11.92 13.79
C ILE A 208 3.17 11.86 13.15
N TYR A 209 2.16 11.29 13.83
CA TYR A 209 0.79 11.13 13.28
C TYR A 209 -0.33 11.78 14.11
N GLY A 210 -0.01 12.60 15.12
CA GLY A 210 -0.99 13.49 15.77
C GLY A 210 -2.11 12.86 16.61
N VAL A 211 -2.13 11.54 16.80
CA VAL A 211 -3.03 10.88 17.75
C VAL A 211 -2.46 10.95 19.16
N ALA A 212 -3.32 11.17 20.15
CA ALA A 212 -2.95 11.25 21.56
C ALA A 212 -2.10 10.04 21.97
N GLN A 213 -1.19 10.27 22.91
CA GLN A 213 -0.32 9.23 23.45
C GLN A 213 -1.13 7.99 23.85
N GLU A 214 -0.86 6.85 23.21
CA GLU A 214 -1.42 5.56 23.61
C GLU A 214 -0.76 5.18 24.92
N ILE A 215 -1.54 4.87 25.93
CA ILE A 215 -1.03 4.47 27.25
C ILE A 215 -1.62 3.13 27.63
N GLY A 216 -0.90 2.41 28.49
CA GLY A 216 -1.34 1.14 29.04
C GLY A 216 -0.75 -0.09 28.36
N PRO A 217 -1.14 -1.28 28.83
CA PRO A 217 -0.55 -2.55 28.43
C PRO A 217 -0.87 -2.97 26.99
N LEU A 218 -1.88 -2.35 26.37
CA LEU A 218 -2.38 -2.69 25.04
C LEU A 218 -1.95 -1.69 23.96
N ARG A 219 -1.09 -0.72 24.29
CA ARG A 219 -0.56 0.26 23.32
C ARG A 219 0.15 -0.45 22.17
N ASP A 220 0.21 0.17 21.01
CA ASP A 220 0.87 -0.33 19.81
C ASP A 220 2.04 0.53 19.35
N THR A 221 2.27 1.69 19.95
CA THR A 221 3.40 2.56 19.61
C THR A 221 4.34 2.79 20.81
N GLU A 222 5.45 3.47 20.57
CA GLU A 222 6.49 3.80 21.55
C GLU A 222 7.20 2.59 22.18
N PHE A 223 7.18 1.44 21.52
CA PHE A 223 8.04 0.34 21.92
C PHE A 223 9.49 0.62 21.54
N SER A 224 10.40 0.16 22.38
CA SER A 224 11.82 0.05 22.07
C SER A 224 12.16 -1.41 21.82
N PHE A 225 13.00 -1.68 20.83
CA PHE A 225 13.60 -2.99 20.64
C PHE A 225 14.47 -3.36 21.85
N VAL A 226 14.34 -4.59 22.35
CA VAL A 226 15.16 -5.10 23.47
C VAL A 226 16.42 -5.75 22.93
N GLY A 227 17.58 -5.22 23.30
CA GLY A 227 18.90 -5.65 22.82
C GLY A 227 19.49 -4.68 21.81
N THR A 228 20.40 -5.16 20.97
CA THR A 228 21.06 -4.36 19.92
C THR A 228 20.38 -4.64 18.57
N PRO A 229 19.68 -3.66 17.95
CA PRO A 229 18.97 -3.90 16.69
C PRO A 229 19.85 -4.45 15.57
N ASN A 230 21.11 -4.04 15.48
CA ASN A 230 22.02 -4.51 14.43
C ASN A 230 22.63 -5.90 14.72
N LEU A 231 22.33 -6.50 15.88
CA LEU A 231 22.85 -7.81 16.27
C LEU A 231 21.86 -8.90 15.88
N LYS A 232 22.27 -9.77 14.95
CA LYS A 232 21.43 -10.86 14.44
C LYS A 232 20.89 -11.79 15.53
N SER A 233 21.65 -12.04 16.59
CA SER A 233 21.19 -12.88 17.71
C SER A 233 20.08 -12.24 18.55
N ASP A 234 19.96 -10.91 18.54
CA ASP A 234 18.83 -10.22 19.18
C ASP A 234 17.62 -10.14 18.23
N GLN A 235 17.86 -9.97 16.92
CA GLN A 235 16.80 -10.00 15.90
C GLN A 235 16.16 -11.39 15.77
N LEU A 236 16.94 -12.46 15.94
CA LEU A 236 16.54 -13.85 15.75
C LEU A 236 16.81 -14.69 16.98
N ARG A 237 16.06 -14.45 18.07
CA ARG A 237 16.15 -15.32 19.24
C ARG A 237 15.50 -16.65 18.90
N ALA A 238 16.26 -17.73 19.04
CA ALA A 238 15.83 -19.05 18.59
C ALA A 238 14.89 -19.73 19.60
N CYS A 239 13.88 -20.43 19.08
CA CYS A 239 13.04 -21.37 19.80
C CYS A 239 12.66 -22.53 18.88
N THR A 240 12.05 -23.60 19.41
CA THR A 240 11.64 -24.75 18.57
C THR A 240 10.29 -24.44 17.91
N PRO A 241 10.17 -24.42 16.57
CA PRO A 241 8.94 -24.05 15.89
C PRO A 241 7.70 -24.80 16.42
N GLY A 242 6.64 -24.08 16.74
CA GLY A 242 5.38 -24.64 17.26
C GLY A 242 5.43 -25.17 18.70
N SER A 243 6.59 -25.19 19.36
CA SER A 243 6.69 -25.61 20.76
C SER A 243 6.25 -24.50 21.70
N SER A 244 5.84 -24.87 22.92
CA SER A 244 5.74 -23.90 24.01
C SER A 244 7.15 -23.45 24.42
N ALA A 245 7.29 -22.15 24.67
CA ALA A 245 8.48 -21.51 25.20
C ALA A 245 8.08 -20.62 26.38
N ILE A 246 8.99 -20.42 27.33
CA ILE A 246 8.75 -19.57 28.50
C ILE A 246 9.97 -18.67 28.66
N LEU A 247 9.77 -17.36 28.75
CA LEU A 247 10.83 -16.43 29.16
C LEU A 247 10.69 -16.09 30.64
N LYS A 248 11.80 -15.85 31.32
CA LYS A 248 11.84 -15.14 32.60
C LYS A 248 12.29 -13.71 32.32
N CYS A 249 11.35 -12.78 32.41
CA CYS A 249 11.60 -11.36 32.16
C CYS A 249 11.66 -10.59 33.48
N THR A 250 12.71 -9.80 33.67
CA THR A 250 12.96 -9.03 34.89
C THR A 250 13.06 -7.54 34.55
N VAL A 251 12.27 -6.72 35.23
CA VAL A 251 12.37 -5.26 35.18
C VAL A 251 13.16 -4.77 36.40
N PRO A 252 14.21 -3.95 36.23
CA PRO A 252 14.95 -3.38 37.36
C PRO A 252 14.05 -2.58 38.31
N SER A 253 14.33 -2.61 39.61
CA SER A 253 13.55 -1.87 40.62
C SER A 253 13.61 -0.34 40.45
N THR A 254 14.61 0.16 39.71
CA THR A 254 14.77 1.57 39.35
C THR A 254 13.99 1.98 38.10
N SER A 255 13.43 1.02 37.37
CA SER A 255 12.61 1.25 36.18
C SER A 255 11.13 1.41 36.56
N PRO A 256 10.33 2.17 35.81
CA PRO A 256 8.87 2.13 35.92
C PRO A 256 8.32 0.79 35.42
N THR A 257 7.03 0.55 35.64
CA THR A 257 6.32 -0.60 35.08
C THR A 257 6.47 -0.63 33.57
N GLN A 258 6.92 -1.78 33.03
CA GLN A 258 7.11 -1.96 31.60
C GLN A 258 6.15 -3.02 31.06
N VAL A 259 5.77 -2.84 29.80
CA VAL A 259 5.13 -3.84 28.95
C VAL A 259 6.25 -4.53 28.18
N VAL A 260 6.27 -5.85 28.19
CA VAL A 260 7.15 -6.66 27.33
C VAL A 260 6.29 -7.36 26.30
N ARG A 261 6.67 -7.22 25.05
CA ARG A 261 6.01 -7.85 23.91
C ARG A 261 6.97 -8.79 23.20
N VAL A 262 6.50 -10.01 22.96
CA VAL A 262 7.18 -11.04 22.18
C VAL A 262 6.55 -11.04 20.80
N CYS A 263 7.35 -10.81 19.77
CA CYS A 263 6.91 -10.83 18.38
C CYS A 263 7.67 -11.89 17.60
N GLU A 264 7.10 -12.32 16.48
CA GLU A 264 7.78 -13.20 15.53
C GLU A 264 8.99 -12.49 14.89
N SER A 265 9.95 -13.27 14.42
CA SER A 265 11.00 -12.80 13.52
C SER A 265 10.99 -13.60 12.24
N SER A 266 11.23 -12.90 11.13
CA SER A 266 11.45 -13.53 9.83
C SER A 266 12.83 -14.18 9.81
N VAL A 267 12.88 -15.51 9.69
CA VAL A 267 14.14 -16.22 9.52
C VAL A 267 14.70 -16.05 8.11
N LYS A 268 13.81 -15.88 7.12
CA LYS A 268 14.18 -15.65 5.72
C LYS A 268 14.90 -14.31 5.53
N LEU A 269 14.35 -13.23 6.12
CA LEU A 269 14.93 -11.89 6.06
C LEU A 269 16.00 -11.68 7.15
N GLY A 270 16.02 -12.55 8.16
CA GLY A 270 16.93 -12.43 9.29
C GLY A 270 16.61 -11.24 10.20
N CYS A 271 15.32 -10.93 10.31
CA CYS A 271 14.81 -9.65 10.78
C CYS A 271 13.68 -9.83 11.79
N GLY A 272 13.74 -9.13 12.93
CA GLY A 272 12.63 -9.05 13.87
C GLY A 272 11.45 -8.30 13.27
N THR A 273 10.23 -8.72 13.59
CA THR A 273 9.02 -8.06 13.11
C THR A 273 8.30 -7.40 14.28
N ALA A 274 8.44 -6.08 14.42
CA ALA A 274 7.75 -5.35 15.48
C ALA A 274 6.23 -5.43 15.25
N CYS A 275 5.49 -5.88 16.25
CA CYS A 275 4.11 -6.33 16.11
C CYS A 275 3.13 -5.59 17.03
N ARG A 276 1.86 -5.49 16.61
CA ARG A 276 0.78 -5.00 17.46
C ARG A 276 0.45 -5.97 18.58
N TYR A 277 -0.33 -5.49 19.54
CA TYR A 277 -0.86 -6.27 20.64
C TYR A 277 -1.57 -7.54 20.13
N HIS A 278 -2.47 -7.40 19.17
CA HIS A 278 -3.25 -8.51 18.61
C HIS A 278 -2.43 -9.49 17.77
N GLU A 279 -1.23 -9.11 17.35
CA GLU A 279 -0.31 -9.92 16.54
C GLU A 279 0.81 -10.53 17.41
N SER A 280 0.89 -10.14 18.69
CA SER A 280 1.95 -10.58 19.58
C SER A 280 1.81 -12.03 20.01
N LEU A 281 2.95 -12.70 20.15
CA LEU A 281 3.03 -14.06 20.70
C LEU A 281 2.78 -14.06 22.21
N ALA A 282 3.19 -12.98 22.89
CA ALA A 282 2.86 -12.68 24.27
C ALA A 282 3.02 -11.18 24.54
N ASN A 283 2.23 -10.67 25.49
CA ASN A 283 2.29 -9.29 25.95
C ASN A 283 2.02 -9.25 27.46
N VAL A 284 3.03 -8.91 28.26
CA VAL A 284 2.94 -8.91 29.73
C VAL A 284 3.34 -7.57 30.31
N THR A 285 2.75 -7.24 31.46
CA THR A 285 3.15 -6.08 32.25
C THR A 285 3.98 -6.56 33.44
N ILE A 286 5.12 -5.92 33.66
CA ILE A 286 6.07 -6.28 34.72
C ILE A 286 6.34 -5.04 35.56
N GLU A 287 6.03 -5.15 36.85
CA GLU A 287 6.26 -4.10 37.83
C GLU A 287 7.75 -3.96 38.18
N PRO A 288 8.17 -2.81 38.72
CA PRO A 288 9.56 -2.56 39.11
C PRO A 288 10.09 -3.65 40.07
N GLY A 289 11.24 -4.23 39.75
CA GLY A 289 11.91 -5.25 40.57
C GLY A 289 11.32 -6.65 40.48
N GLN A 290 10.26 -6.84 39.68
CA GLN A 290 9.63 -8.16 39.51
C GLN A 290 10.29 -8.98 38.42
N THR A 291 10.17 -10.30 38.57
CA THR A 291 10.48 -11.28 37.53
C THR A 291 9.22 -12.08 37.21
N VAL A 292 8.81 -12.06 35.95
CA VAL A 292 7.58 -12.71 35.48
C VAL A 292 7.92 -13.78 34.46
N LYS A 293 7.19 -14.91 34.50
CA LYS A 293 7.24 -15.95 33.46
C LYS A 293 6.33 -15.54 32.31
N VAL A 294 6.85 -15.56 31.09
CA VAL A 294 6.16 -15.16 29.87
C VAL A 294 6.04 -16.39 28.96
N PRO A 295 4.97 -17.19 29.11
CA PRO A 295 4.71 -18.31 28.22
C PRO A 295 4.24 -17.80 26.85
N PHE A 296 4.74 -18.40 25.77
CA PHE A 296 4.29 -18.15 24.41
C PHE A 296 4.46 -19.42 23.57
N THR A 297 3.81 -19.46 22.41
CA THR A 297 4.05 -20.50 21.40
C THR A 297 5.08 -19.98 20.41
N CYS A 298 6.16 -20.72 20.23
CA CYS A 298 7.19 -20.37 19.27
C CYS A 298 6.61 -20.37 17.84
N PRO A 299 6.93 -19.37 16.99
CA PRO A 299 6.37 -19.29 15.64
C PRO A 299 6.59 -20.57 14.85
N ALA A 300 5.52 -21.08 14.24
CA ALA A 300 5.57 -22.22 13.34
C ALA A 300 6.00 -21.78 11.93
N ALA A 301 6.31 -22.75 11.06
CA ALA A 301 6.60 -22.46 9.66
C ALA A 301 5.37 -21.87 8.95
N ARG A 302 5.56 -20.78 8.19
CA ARG A 302 4.52 -20.20 7.32
C ARG A 302 4.52 -20.94 5.99
N ASP A 303 3.32 -21.28 5.49
CA ASP A 303 3.13 -22.04 4.25
C ASP A 303 3.99 -23.32 4.19
N GLY A 304 4.14 -24.00 5.33
CA GLY A 304 4.99 -25.19 5.45
C GLY A 304 6.49 -24.95 5.22
N GLY A 305 6.94 -23.70 5.23
CA GLY A 305 8.32 -23.31 4.96
C GLY A 305 8.65 -23.18 3.47
N ALA A 306 7.66 -23.25 2.58
CA ALA A 306 7.86 -23.23 1.12
C ALA A 306 8.68 -22.02 0.63
N PHE A 307 8.59 -20.88 1.32
CA PHE A 307 9.29 -19.64 0.98
C PHE A 307 10.49 -19.33 1.88
N GLY A 308 10.95 -20.32 2.66
CA GLY A 308 12.11 -20.19 3.55
C GLY A 308 11.79 -19.64 4.94
N GLU A 309 10.51 -19.43 5.27
CA GLU A 309 10.04 -19.05 6.60
C GLU A 309 9.67 -20.28 7.43
N TYR A 310 10.68 -20.89 8.05
CA TYR A 310 10.53 -22.11 8.84
C TYR A 310 10.02 -21.88 10.28
N GLY A 311 9.77 -20.62 10.65
CA GLY A 311 9.46 -20.24 12.03
C GLY A 311 10.67 -20.39 12.95
N GLY A 312 10.42 -20.51 14.26
CA GLY A 312 11.49 -20.79 15.24
C GLY A 312 12.27 -19.56 15.71
N ALA A 313 11.84 -18.34 15.38
CA ALA A 313 12.52 -17.12 15.77
C ALA A 313 11.56 -16.06 16.30
N TYR A 314 12.02 -15.32 17.31
CA TYR A 314 11.28 -14.21 17.91
C TYR A 314 12.19 -13.03 18.23
N SER A 315 11.59 -11.86 18.37
CA SER A 315 12.21 -10.64 18.85
C SER A 315 11.42 -10.08 20.04
N LEU A 316 12.06 -9.19 20.79
CA LEU A 316 11.52 -8.66 22.03
C LEU A 316 11.45 -7.14 21.95
N TYR A 317 10.34 -6.62 22.45
CA TYR A 317 10.03 -5.20 22.50
C TYR A 317 9.57 -4.84 23.89
N ARG A 318 9.85 -3.62 24.32
CA ARG A 318 9.36 -3.10 25.58
C ARG A 318 8.87 -1.67 25.46
N ALA A 319 7.87 -1.31 26.24
CA ALA A 319 7.41 0.05 26.39
C ALA A 319 7.12 0.33 27.86
N MET A 320 7.15 1.58 28.30
CA MET A 320 6.52 1.94 29.56
C MET A 320 5.00 1.67 29.49
N ALA A 321 4.46 1.05 30.55
CA ALA A 321 3.02 0.86 30.66
C ALA A 321 2.29 2.19 30.82
N PHE A 322 2.91 3.17 31.47
CA PHE A 322 2.36 4.52 31.64
C PHE A 322 3.46 5.56 31.40
N GLY A 323 3.16 6.59 30.62
CA GLY A 323 4.09 7.67 30.29
C GLY A 323 4.84 7.46 28.97
N PRO A 324 5.38 8.54 28.39
CA PRO A 324 5.97 8.51 27.06
C PRO A 324 7.34 7.86 27.12
N ASP A 325 7.64 6.89 26.26
CA ASP A 325 8.99 6.29 26.18
C ASP A 325 10.00 7.22 25.44
N GLY A 326 9.72 8.52 25.46
CA GLY A 326 10.58 9.57 24.96
C GLY A 326 11.67 9.94 25.96
N VAL A 327 12.93 9.68 25.57
CA VAL A 327 14.15 10.40 26.00
C VAL A 327 14.86 9.88 27.26
N ARG A 328 14.33 8.96 28.06
CA ARG A 328 15.15 8.29 29.11
C ARG A 328 15.46 6.86 28.74
N LYS A 329 16.76 6.60 28.52
CA LYS A 329 17.40 5.28 28.53
C LYS A 329 17.18 4.60 29.89
N LEU A 330 15.95 4.17 30.16
CA LEU A 330 15.63 3.32 31.29
C LEU A 330 16.37 1.99 31.10
N PRO A 331 16.87 1.37 32.18
CA PRO A 331 17.58 0.12 32.05
C PRO A 331 16.63 -0.95 31.47
N ASP A 332 17.14 -1.65 30.48
CA ASP A 332 16.35 -2.59 29.69
C ASP A 332 15.82 -3.73 30.54
N VAL A 333 14.63 -4.21 30.17
CA VAL A 333 14.14 -5.50 30.64
C VAL A 333 15.13 -6.58 30.21
N THR A 334 15.44 -7.50 31.13
CA THR A 334 16.22 -8.69 30.82
C THR A 334 15.29 -9.88 30.69
N CYS A 335 15.24 -10.52 29.52
CA CYS A 335 14.45 -11.72 29.29
C CYS A 335 15.36 -12.86 28.87
N VAL A 336 15.29 -13.98 29.60
CA VAL A 336 16.05 -15.21 29.31
C VAL A 336 15.11 -16.41 29.18
N PRO A 337 15.39 -17.40 28.30
CA PRO A 337 14.63 -18.64 28.22
C PRO A 337 14.58 -19.47 29.51
#